data_AF-A0A947NXT3-F1
#
_entry.id   AF-A0A947NXT3-F1
#
_cell.length_a   1.000
_cell.length_b   1.000
_cell.length_c   1.000
_cell.angle_alpha   90.00
_cell.angle_beta   90.00
_cell.angle_gamma   90.00
#
_symmetry.space_group_name_H-M   'P 1'
#
loop_
_entity.id
_entity.type
_entity.pdbx_description
1 polymer ?
#
loop_
_entity_poly.entity_id
_entity_poly.type
_entity_poly.pdbx_seq_one_letter_code
_entity_poly.pdbx_strand_id
1 'polypeptide(L)'
;MKPIYLHLGGALALSFTIAACVPAPQPTPAPTPAPTPVATTPPAPPPMPAPAPAENWIDRPQTAGNWTYSDLGENALAQFVDSGGAPAFSLLCLASDGQVGLVRTAMSGGAGQMIIRTETADRALPARAFTPDSAGRPRLIAYLDARDPLLDAMALTRGRFAVETSGLSTLYLPAWAEVTRVIEECR
;
A
#
# COMPACT_ATOMS: atom_id res chain seq x y z
N MET A 1 -13.49 14.12 48.00
CA MET A 1 -12.60 15.10 48.67
C MET A 1 -11.97 14.44 49.89
N LYS A 2 -10.69 14.04 49.77
CA LYS A 2 -9.84 13.59 50.89
C LYS A 2 -8.39 13.58 50.38
N PRO A 3 -7.57 14.60 50.66
CA PRO A 3 -6.16 14.57 50.30
C PRO A 3 -5.34 14.07 51.50
N ILE A 4 -4.55 13.03 51.29
CA ILE A 4 -3.48 12.63 52.19
C ILE A 4 -2.16 12.99 51.48
N TYR A 5 -1.51 14.00 52.03
CA TYR A 5 -0.17 14.46 51.70
C TYR A 5 0.87 13.58 52.40
N LEU A 6 2.00 13.30 51.74
CA LEU A 6 3.31 13.36 52.40
C LEU A 6 4.46 13.36 51.37
N HIS A 7 5.12 14.53 51.30
CA HIS A 7 6.42 14.78 50.68
C HIS A 7 7.52 14.52 51.71
N LEU A 8 8.64 13.92 51.31
CA LEU A 8 9.98 14.05 51.90
C LEU A 8 10.95 13.65 50.76
N GLY A 9 11.79 14.51 50.16
CA GLY A 9 12.83 15.35 50.76
C GLY A 9 14.12 14.52 50.85
N GLY A 10 15.29 14.89 50.32
CA GLY A 10 15.81 16.09 49.69
C GLY A 10 17.30 15.82 49.41
N ALA A 11 17.84 16.46 48.38
CA ALA A 11 19.15 16.23 47.80
C ALA A 11 20.28 17.06 48.46
N LEU A 12 21.52 16.64 48.14
CA LEU A 12 22.75 17.44 47.93
C LEU A 12 23.46 18.13 49.11
N ALA A 13 24.80 18.02 49.11
CA ALA A 13 25.81 19.11 49.16
C ALA A 13 27.10 18.67 49.91
N LEU A 14 28.27 18.60 49.22
CA LEU A 14 29.41 19.58 49.26
C LEU A 14 30.24 19.49 50.57
N SER A 15 31.58 19.50 50.65
CA SER A 15 32.64 20.13 49.83
C SER A 15 34.03 19.92 50.51
N PHE A 16 35.09 20.53 49.94
CA PHE A 16 36.49 20.80 50.41
C PHE A 16 37.61 19.86 49.90
N THR A 17 38.35 20.21 48.83
CA THR A 17 39.57 21.08 48.71
C THR A 17 40.81 20.55 49.46
N ILE A 18 42.00 20.47 48.85
CA ILE A 18 43.10 21.45 48.95
C ILE A 18 44.16 21.25 47.83
N ALA A 19 44.78 22.38 47.50
CA ALA A 19 45.90 22.75 46.63
C ALA A 19 47.13 21.83 46.45
N ALA A 20 47.78 21.94 45.28
CA ALA A 20 49.24 22.01 45.15
C ALA A 20 49.67 22.60 43.78
N CYS A 21 50.74 23.38 43.80
CA CYS A 21 51.31 24.21 42.73
C CYS A 21 52.51 23.51 42.08
N VAL A 22 52.58 23.38 40.75
CA VAL A 22 53.82 22.97 40.02
C VAL A 22 53.77 23.40 38.52
N PRO A 23 54.90 23.42 37.79
CA PRO A 23 55.55 24.57 37.16
C PRO A 23 55.13 24.84 35.69
N ALA A 24 55.52 26.00 35.15
CA ALA A 24 55.20 26.44 33.79
C ALA A 24 55.89 25.59 32.69
N PRO A 25 55.17 25.14 31.64
CA PRO A 25 55.76 24.40 30.52
C PRO A 25 56.57 25.31 29.59
N GLN A 26 57.73 24.82 29.11
CA GLN A 26 58.45 25.43 27.99
C GLN A 26 57.62 25.37 26.69
N PRO A 27 57.70 26.38 25.81
CA PRO A 27 57.03 26.33 24.52
C PRO A 27 57.69 25.29 23.60
N THR A 28 56.92 24.26 23.25
CA THR A 28 57.23 23.27 22.23
C THR A 28 57.31 23.94 20.84
N PRO A 29 58.24 23.54 19.95
CA PRO A 29 58.28 24.04 18.57
C PRO A 29 56.97 23.73 17.83
N ALA A 30 56.48 24.70 17.05
CA ALA A 30 55.27 24.53 16.26
C ALA A 30 55.44 23.38 15.22
N PRO A 31 54.49 22.45 15.11
CA PRO A 31 54.56 21.39 14.11
C PRO A 31 54.37 21.97 12.70
N THR A 32 55.22 21.54 11.77
CA THR A 32 55.11 21.80 10.34
C THR A 32 53.75 21.28 9.83
N PRO A 33 52.99 22.03 9.01
CA PRO A 33 51.72 21.56 8.45
C PRO A 33 51.96 20.33 7.58
N ALA A 34 51.26 19.23 7.88
CA ALA A 34 51.20 18.07 6.99
C ALA A 34 50.41 18.45 5.72
N PRO A 35 50.79 17.95 4.53
CA PRO A 35 50.05 18.19 3.31
C PRO A 35 48.64 17.58 3.42
N THR A 36 47.62 18.39 3.13
CA THR A 36 46.22 17.98 3.10
C THR A 36 46.03 16.87 2.05
N PRO A 37 45.45 15.71 2.40
CA PRO A 37 45.13 14.68 1.42
C PRO A 37 44.15 15.24 0.38
N VAL A 38 44.52 15.16 -0.91
CA VAL A 38 43.62 15.50 -2.01
C VAL A 38 42.47 14.48 -2.00
N ALA A 39 41.25 14.96 -1.78
CA ALA A 39 40.06 14.12 -1.83
C ALA A 39 39.93 13.53 -3.24
N THR A 40 40.13 12.22 -3.36
CA THR A 40 39.82 11.49 -4.58
C THR A 40 38.30 11.42 -4.67
N THR A 41 37.71 12.08 -5.66
CA THR A 41 36.28 11.99 -5.95
C THR A 41 35.90 10.52 -6.19
N PRO A 42 34.92 9.97 -5.45
CA PRO A 42 34.42 8.62 -5.71
C PRO A 42 33.93 8.51 -7.16
N PRO A 43 34.24 7.39 -7.85
CA PRO A 43 33.70 7.15 -9.18
C PRO A 43 32.17 7.16 -9.14
N ALA A 44 31.56 7.74 -10.18
CA ALA A 44 30.10 7.81 -10.30
C ALA A 44 29.50 6.40 -10.18
N PRO A 45 28.37 6.23 -9.46
CA PRO A 45 27.69 4.94 -9.38
C PRO A 45 27.34 4.45 -10.79
N PRO A 46 27.46 3.13 -11.07
CA PRO A 46 27.02 2.59 -12.35
C PRO A 46 25.54 2.93 -12.58
N PRO A 47 25.13 3.20 -13.84
CA PRO A 47 23.73 3.44 -14.16
C PRO A 47 22.89 2.25 -13.70
N MET A 48 21.79 2.53 -12.99
CA MET A 48 20.87 1.50 -12.52
C MET A 48 20.25 0.79 -13.74
N PRO A 49 20.12 -0.55 -13.72
CA PRO A 49 19.46 -1.27 -14.80
C PRO A 49 18.06 -0.72 -15.04
N ALA A 50 17.67 -0.57 -16.31
CA ALA A 50 16.30 -0.22 -16.66
C ALA A 50 15.33 -1.22 -16.01
N PRO A 51 14.17 -0.79 -15.49
CA PRO A 51 13.16 -1.70 -14.95
C PRO A 51 12.87 -2.79 -15.99
N ALA A 52 12.78 -4.04 -15.54
CA ALA A 52 12.30 -5.11 -16.40
C ALA A 52 10.94 -4.69 -17.00
N PRO A 53 10.66 -4.98 -18.28
CA PRO A 53 9.34 -4.73 -18.84
C PRO A 53 8.31 -5.34 -17.89
N ALA A 54 7.35 -4.53 -17.43
CA ALA A 54 6.20 -5.06 -16.71
C ALA A 54 5.64 -6.20 -17.57
N GLU A 55 5.41 -7.37 -16.98
CA GLU A 55 4.80 -8.47 -17.71
C GLU A 55 3.58 -7.92 -18.46
N ASN A 56 3.53 -8.13 -19.78
CA ASN A 56 2.58 -7.46 -20.68
C ASN A 56 1.16 -7.97 -20.40
N TRP A 57 0.59 -7.58 -19.27
CA TRP A 57 -0.75 -7.94 -18.82
C TRP A 57 -1.79 -7.51 -19.87
N ILE A 58 -1.49 -6.47 -20.65
CA ILE A 58 -2.35 -5.93 -21.71
C ILE A 58 -2.49 -6.89 -22.91
N ASP A 59 -1.46 -7.71 -23.17
CA ASP A 59 -1.43 -8.70 -24.25
C ASP A 59 -2.07 -10.03 -23.83
N ARG A 60 -2.39 -10.20 -22.54
CA ARG A 60 -3.02 -11.43 -22.04
C ARG A 60 -4.48 -11.47 -22.48
N PRO A 61 -4.97 -12.65 -22.91
CA PRO A 61 -6.36 -12.81 -23.30
C PRO A 61 -7.27 -12.47 -22.12
N GLN A 62 -8.40 -11.83 -22.43
CA GLN A 62 -9.43 -11.55 -21.45
C GLN A 62 -9.83 -12.82 -20.71
N THR A 63 -10.04 -12.73 -19.40
CA THR A 63 -10.69 -13.82 -18.69
C THR A 63 -12.10 -14.02 -19.26
N ALA A 64 -12.45 -15.26 -19.62
CA ALA A 64 -13.78 -15.57 -20.14
C ALA A 64 -14.83 -15.38 -19.04
N GLY A 65 -15.86 -14.60 -19.35
CA GLY A 65 -16.91 -14.27 -18.40
C GLY A 65 -17.67 -13.01 -18.83
N ASN A 66 -18.59 -12.58 -17.98
CA ASN A 66 -19.42 -11.41 -18.23
C ASN A 66 -19.64 -10.60 -16.96
N TRP A 67 -19.85 -9.30 -17.13
CA TRP A 67 -20.31 -8.41 -16.06
C TRP A 67 -21.83 -8.43 -15.95
N THR A 68 -22.30 -8.36 -14.71
CA THR A 68 -23.69 -8.08 -14.39
C THR A 68 -23.72 -6.93 -13.40
N TYR A 69 -24.50 -5.91 -13.69
CA TYR A 69 -24.76 -4.80 -12.78
C TYR A 69 -26.02 -5.09 -11.94
N SER A 70 -26.03 -4.67 -10.69
CA SER A 70 -27.19 -4.70 -9.80
C SER A 70 -27.25 -3.42 -8.97
N ASP A 71 -28.38 -2.75 -9.05
CA ASP A 71 -28.75 -1.64 -8.17
C ASP A 71 -29.23 -2.23 -6.84
N LEU A 72 -28.62 -1.80 -5.74
CA LEU A 72 -28.90 -2.27 -4.38
C LEU A 72 -29.43 -1.12 -3.50
N GLY A 73 -30.05 -0.11 -4.11
CA GLY A 73 -30.57 1.08 -3.44
C GLY A 73 -29.48 2.13 -3.28
N GLU A 74 -29.05 2.38 -2.04
CA GLU A 74 -27.92 3.28 -1.80
C GLU A 74 -26.57 2.66 -2.22
N ASN A 75 -26.53 1.36 -2.48
CA ASN A 75 -25.33 0.65 -2.91
C ASN A 75 -25.48 0.17 -4.36
N ALA A 76 -24.36 -0.20 -4.97
CA ALA A 76 -24.32 -0.74 -6.33
C ALA A 76 -23.31 -1.87 -6.43
N LEU A 77 -23.57 -2.84 -7.31
CA LEU A 77 -22.72 -4.00 -7.51
C LEU A 77 -22.48 -4.23 -9.00
N ALA A 78 -21.21 -4.35 -9.39
CA ALA A 78 -20.81 -4.92 -10.66
C ALA A 78 -20.12 -6.23 -10.34
N GLN A 79 -20.66 -7.33 -10.84
CA GLN A 79 -20.15 -8.67 -10.57
C GLN A 79 -19.70 -9.32 -11.87
N PHE A 80 -18.43 -9.74 -11.91
CA PHE A 80 -17.89 -10.53 -12.99
C PHE A 80 -18.08 -12.01 -12.69
N VAL A 81 -18.82 -12.69 -13.55
CA VAL A 81 -19.08 -14.12 -13.49
C VAL A 81 -18.28 -14.80 -14.59
N ASP A 82 -17.46 -15.79 -14.22
CA ASP A 82 -16.66 -16.55 -15.17
C ASP A 82 -17.53 -17.45 -16.07
N SER A 83 -16.92 -18.06 -17.09
CA SER A 83 -17.62 -18.97 -18.01
C SER A 83 -18.22 -20.21 -17.33
N GLY A 84 -17.81 -20.54 -16.10
CA GLY A 84 -18.37 -21.62 -15.30
C GLY A 84 -19.57 -21.19 -14.45
N GLY A 85 -19.99 -19.92 -14.52
CA GLY A 85 -21.09 -19.39 -13.71
C GLY A 85 -20.67 -19.02 -12.28
N ALA A 86 -19.37 -19.03 -11.96
CA ALA A 86 -18.88 -18.64 -10.65
C ALA A 86 -18.53 -17.14 -10.62
N PRO A 87 -18.96 -16.39 -9.60
CA PRO A 87 -18.51 -15.02 -9.39
C PRO A 87 -17.00 -15.05 -9.10
N ALA A 88 -16.23 -14.36 -9.92
CA ALA A 88 -14.78 -14.31 -9.80
C ALA A 88 -14.32 -12.99 -9.16
N PHE A 89 -14.98 -11.88 -9.50
CA PHE A 89 -14.63 -10.55 -8.99
C PHE A 89 -15.87 -9.64 -8.90
N SER A 90 -15.83 -8.63 -8.05
CA SER A 90 -16.89 -7.63 -7.97
C SER A 90 -16.38 -6.27 -7.53
N LEU A 91 -17.02 -5.20 -8.02
CA LEU A 91 -16.97 -3.88 -7.44
C LEU A 91 -18.27 -3.67 -6.65
N LEU A 92 -18.15 -3.35 -5.37
CA LEU A 92 -19.27 -3.07 -4.48
C LEU A 92 -19.14 -1.63 -3.99
N CYS A 93 -20.07 -0.77 -4.39
CA CYS A 93 -20.21 0.52 -3.74
C CYS A 93 -20.82 0.34 -2.35
N LEU A 94 -20.16 0.91 -1.35
CA LEU A 94 -20.60 1.00 0.04
C LEU A 94 -20.81 2.49 0.33
N ALA A 95 -21.94 3.04 -0.14
CA ALA A 95 -22.14 4.49 -0.16
C ALA A 95 -22.17 5.11 1.24
N SER A 96 -22.68 4.38 2.24
CA SER A 96 -22.67 4.82 3.63
C SER A 96 -21.26 5.05 4.18
N ASP A 97 -20.28 4.32 3.64
CA ASP A 97 -18.87 4.41 4.04
C ASP A 97 -18.06 5.28 3.08
N GLY A 98 -18.64 5.72 1.95
CA GLY A 98 -17.93 6.44 0.88
C GLY A 98 -16.81 5.60 0.24
N GLN A 99 -17.02 4.29 0.12
CA GLN A 99 -15.99 3.35 -0.32
C GLN A 99 -16.43 2.45 -1.47
N VAL A 100 -15.47 2.07 -2.31
CA VAL A 100 -15.62 0.97 -3.26
C VAL A 100 -14.84 -0.23 -2.76
N GLY A 101 -15.54 -1.33 -2.54
CA GLY A 101 -14.98 -2.63 -2.24
C GLY A 101 -14.64 -3.41 -3.50
N LEU A 102 -13.37 -3.78 -3.68
CA LEU A 102 -12.92 -4.72 -4.69
C LEU A 102 -12.92 -6.12 -4.09
N VAL A 103 -13.88 -6.95 -4.51
CA VAL A 103 -14.11 -8.29 -3.94
C VAL A 103 -13.60 -9.37 -4.89
N ARG A 104 -12.71 -10.24 -4.41
CA ARG A 104 -12.16 -11.38 -5.16
C ARG A 104 -12.56 -12.70 -4.49
N THR A 105 -13.13 -13.62 -5.25
CA THR A 105 -13.36 -14.99 -4.77
C THR A 105 -12.02 -15.71 -4.59
N ALA A 106 -11.85 -16.38 -3.45
CA ALA A 106 -10.61 -17.02 -3.03
C ALA A 106 -10.79 -18.51 -2.75
N MET A 107 -9.69 -19.26 -2.75
CA MET A 107 -9.69 -20.69 -2.42
C MET A 107 -9.70 -20.95 -0.91
N SER A 108 -9.14 -20.03 -0.12
CA SER A 108 -9.08 -20.10 1.34
C SER A 108 -9.38 -18.73 1.95
N GLY A 109 -9.99 -18.71 3.13
CA GLY A 109 -10.16 -17.49 3.92
C GLY A 109 -8.79 -17.03 4.47
N GLY A 110 -8.47 -15.75 4.35
CA GLY A 110 -7.21 -15.19 4.84
C GLY A 110 -7.07 -13.71 4.51
N ALA A 111 -5.98 -13.08 4.94
CA ALA A 111 -5.56 -11.79 4.44
C ALA A 111 -4.48 -11.98 3.36
N GLY A 112 -4.33 -11.02 2.46
CA GLY A 112 -3.36 -11.09 1.38
C GLY A 112 -3.16 -9.74 0.71
N GLN A 113 -2.50 -9.74 -0.45
CA GLN A 113 -2.40 -8.56 -1.32
C GLN A 113 -3.22 -8.77 -2.59
N MET A 114 -3.88 -7.70 -3.02
CA MET A 114 -4.54 -7.58 -4.31
C MET A 114 -3.82 -6.50 -5.11
N ILE A 115 -3.25 -6.83 -6.25
CA ILE A 115 -2.58 -5.85 -7.13
C ILE A 115 -3.50 -5.57 -8.31
N ILE A 116 -3.78 -4.29 -8.52
CA ILE A 116 -4.55 -3.81 -9.67
C ILE A 116 -3.58 -3.17 -10.65
N ARG A 117 -3.58 -3.68 -11.89
CA ARG A 117 -2.80 -3.09 -12.99
C ARG A 117 -3.72 -2.60 -14.09
N THR A 118 -3.53 -1.35 -14.47
CA THR A 118 -4.22 -0.67 -15.55
C THR A 118 -3.17 -0.06 -16.49
N GLU A 119 -3.61 0.60 -17.56
CA GLU A 119 -2.68 1.30 -18.47
C GLU A 119 -1.84 2.39 -17.75
N THR A 120 -2.40 3.02 -16.72
CA THR A 120 -1.81 4.19 -16.05
C THR A 120 -1.45 3.96 -14.58
N ALA A 121 -1.80 2.82 -14.01
CA ALA A 121 -1.56 2.51 -12.60
C ALA A 121 -1.16 1.05 -12.37
N ASP A 122 -0.28 0.83 -11.40
CA ASP A 122 0.07 -0.48 -10.86
C ASP A 122 0.11 -0.34 -9.34
N ARG A 123 -0.88 -0.87 -8.63
CA ARG A 123 -1.04 -0.63 -7.19
C ARG A 123 -1.41 -1.87 -6.41
N ALA A 124 -0.60 -2.17 -5.40
CA ALA A 124 -0.87 -3.17 -4.39
C ALA A 124 -1.80 -2.63 -3.29
N LEU A 125 -2.87 -3.36 -3.01
CA LEU A 125 -3.87 -3.07 -2.00
C LEU A 125 -3.86 -4.17 -0.92
N PRO A 126 -3.96 -3.81 0.37
CA PRO A 126 -4.20 -4.80 1.40
C PRO A 126 -5.60 -5.40 1.20
N ALA A 127 -5.66 -6.73 1.13
CA ALA A 127 -6.90 -7.47 1.03
C ALA A 127 -7.11 -8.28 2.32
N ARG A 128 -8.34 -8.27 2.84
CA ARG A 128 -8.72 -9.01 4.04
C ARG A 128 -9.85 -10.00 3.75
N ALA A 129 -10.03 -10.97 4.62
CA ALA A 129 -11.15 -11.90 4.53
C ALA A 129 -12.47 -11.13 4.50
N PHE A 130 -13.36 -11.55 3.61
CA PHE A 130 -14.71 -11.02 3.45
C PHE A 130 -15.71 -12.14 3.67
N THR A 131 -16.95 -11.79 4.03
CA THR A 131 -18.03 -12.76 4.23
C THR A 131 -18.10 -13.69 3.02
N PRO A 132 -18.22 -15.03 3.19
CA PRO A 132 -18.36 -15.95 2.06
C PRO A 132 -19.55 -15.60 1.17
N ASP A 133 -19.54 -16.07 -0.07
CA ASP A 133 -20.71 -15.93 -0.95
C ASP A 133 -21.84 -16.90 -0.56
N SER A 134 -22.96 -16.86 -1.29
CA SER A 134 -24.11 -17.73 -1.04
C SER A 134 -23.82 -19.22 -1.20
N ALA A 135 -22.76 -19.59 -1.92
CA ALA A 135 -22.28 -20.96 -2.06
C ALA A 135 -21.22 -21.34 -1.01
N GLY A 136 -20.93 -20.45 -0.05
CA GLY A 136 -19.93 -20.66 1.00
C GLY A 136 -18.49 -20.49 0.51
N ARG A 137 -18.26 -19.96 -0.70
CA ARG A 137 -16.90 -19.75 -1.21
C ARG A 137 -16.22 -18.60 -0.46
N PRO A 138 -14.96 -18.77 -0.01
CA PRO A 138 -14.20 -17.70 0.61
C PRO A 138 -14.05 -16.49 -0.32
N ARG A 139 -14.01 -15.29 0.26
CA ARG A 139 -13.79 -14.04 -0.47
C ARG A 139 -12.77 -13.18 0.24
N LEU A 140 -12.10 -12.34 -0.54
CA LEU A 140 -11.21 -11.28 -0.09
C LEU A 140 -11.78 -9.94 -0.53
N ILE A 141 -11.56 -8.90 0.26
CA ILE A 141 -11.95 -7.52 -0.08
C ILE A 141 -10.78 -6.57 0.13
N ALA A 142 -10.56 -5.69 -0.84
CA ALA A 142 -9.74 -4.49 -0.72
C ALA A 142 -10.65 -3.26 -0.81
N TYR A 143 -10.38 -2.22 -0.03
CA TYR A 143 -11.21 -1.01 0.02
C TYR A 143 -10.46 0.16 -0.58
N LEU A 144 -11.19 0.96 -1.35
CA LEU A 144 -10.77 2.24 -1.89
C LEU A 144 -11.76 3.31 -1.46
N ASP A 145 -11.26 4.53 -1.24
CA ASP A 145 -12.14 5.70 -1.17
C ASP A 145 -12.89 5.85 -2.50
N ALA A 146 -14.15 6.29 -2.48
CA ALA A 146 -14.95 6.44 -3.71
C ALA A 146 -14.34 7.42 -4.72
N ARG A 147 -13.47 8.33 -4.27
CA ARG A 147 -12.74 9.29 -5.11
C ARG A 147 -11.30 8.89 -5.37
N ASP A 148 -10.91 7.66 -5.03
CA ASP A 148 -9.57 7.18 -5.28
C ASP A 148 -9.27 7.12 -6.80
N PRO A 149 -8.17 7.72 -7.27
CA PRO A 149 -7.85 7.81 -8.71
C PRO A 149 -7.58 6.45 -9.39
N LEU A 150 -7.35 5.38 -8.64
CA LEU A 150 -7.27 4.04 -9.25
C LEU A 150 -8.61 3.60 -9.84
N LEU A 151 -9.73 4.05 -9.28
CA LEU A 151 -11.05 3.73 -9.83
C LEU A 151 -11.19 4.31 -11.24
N ASP A 152 -10.77 5.56 -11.46
CA ASP A 152 -10.71 6.15 -12.81
C ASP A 152 -9.75 5.39 -13.71
N ALA A 153 -8.57 5.02 -13.19
CA ALA A 153 -7.60 4.25 -13.96
C ALA A 153 -8.15 2.88 -14.39
N MET A 154 -9.03 2.26 -13.59
CA MET A 154 -9.73 1.01 -13.92
C MET A 154 -10.84 1.23 -14.94
N ALA A 155 -11.61 2.31 -14.83
CA ALA A 155 -12.72 2.61 -15.74
C ALA A 155 -12.25 3.06 -17.13
N LEU A 156 -11.12 3.76 -17.21
CA LEU A 156 -10.60 4.38 -18.43
C LEU A 156 -9.51 3.56 -19.14
N THR A 157 -9.08 2.44 -18.56
CA THR A 157 -8.07 1.55 -19.17
C THR A 157 -8.52 1.03 -20.53
N ARG A 158 -7.60 0.94 -21.49
CA ARG A 158 -7.91 0.40 -22.82
C ARG A 158 -8.16 -1.11 -22.74
N GLY A 159 -9.43 -1.47 -22.88
CA GLY A 159 -9.87 -2.85 -23.03
C GLY A 159 -9.99 -3.61 -21.71
N ARG A 160 -8.90 -3.74 -20.94
CA ARG A 160 -8.89 -4.53 -19.71
C ARG A 160 -7.97 -3.96 -18.62
N PHE A 161 -8.10 -4.51 -17.42
CA PHE A 161 -7.16 -4.35 -16.30
C PHE A 161 -6.86 -5.71 -15.69
N ALA A 162 -5.71 -5.86 -15.04
CA ALA A 162 -5.33 -7.07 -14.34
C ALA A 162 -5.65 -6.98 -12.84
N VAL A 163 -6.15 -8.08 -12.29
CA VAL A 163 -6.31 -8.29 -10.84
C VAL A 163 -5.48 -9.50 -10.45
N GLU A 164 -4.35 -9.23 -9.80
CA GLU A 164 -3.50 -10.27 -9.20
C GLU A 164 -3.85 -10.39 -7.73
N THR A 165 -3.91 -11.60 -7.22
CA THR A 165 -4.19 -11.85 -5.80
C THR A 165 -3.38 -13.05 -5.37
N SER A 166 -2.69 -12.92 -4.23
CA SER A 166 -1.76 -13.95 -3.76
C SER A 166 -2.43 -15.34 -3.72
N GLY A 167 -1.82 -16.31 -4.40
CA GLY A 167 -2.31 -17.69 -4.45
C GLY A 167 -3.49 -17.96 -5.41
N LEU A 168 -3.91 -16.98 -6.20
CA LEU A 168 -5.00 -17.12 -7.18
C LEU A 168 -4.49 -16.84 -8.60
N SER A 169 -5.21 -17.37 -9.60
CA SER A 169 -4.97 -17.00 -10.99
C SER A 169 -5.31 -15.52 -11.21
N THR A 170 -4.44 -14.81 -11.95
CA THR A 170 -4.69 -13.43 -12.39
C THR A 170 -5.96 -13.37 -13.23
N LEU A 171 -6.79 -12.36 -12.97
CA LEU A 171 -7.90 -12.01 -13.84
C LEU A 171 -7.49 -10.88 -14.77
N TYR A 172 -7.92 -10.96 -16.03
CA TYR A 172 -7.80 -9.90 -17.02
C TYR A 172 -9.22 -9.45 -17.37
N LEU A 173 -9.71 -8.47 -16.62
CA LEU A 173 -11.12 -8.08 -16.60
C LEU A 173 -11.38 -6.95 -17.57
N PRO A 174 -12.45 -7.00 -18.38
CA PRO A 174 -12.79 -5.90 -19.24
C PRO A 174 -13.29 -4.69 -18.43
N ALA A 175 -12.89 -3.48 -18.85
CA ALA A 175 -13.37 -2.23 -18.27
C ALA A 175 -14.68 -1.78 -18.93
N TRP A 176 -15.72 -2.61 -18.83
CA TRP A 176 -17.03 -2.34 -19.44
C TRP A 176 -17.87 -1.38 -18.60
N ALA A 177 -19.06 -1.04 -19.13
CA ALA A 177 -19.94 -0.02 -18.59
C ALA A 177 -20.35 -0.28 -17.14
N GLU A 178 -20.48 -1.54 -16.71
CA GLU A 178 -20.84 -1.93 -15.35
C GLU A 178 -19.81 -1.46 -14.32
N VAL A 179 -18.52 -1.54 -14.65
CA VAL A 179 -17.42 -1.07 -13.81
C VAL A 179 -17.52 0.44 -13.62
N THR A 180 -17.65 1.17 -14.73
CA THR A 180 -17.78 2.64 -14.72
C THR A 180 -19.02 3.07 -13.96
N ARG A 181 -20.15 2.38 -14.17
CA ARG A 181 -21.42 2.71 -13.53
C ARG A 181 -21.34 2.63 -12.00
N VAL A 182 -20.76 1.57 -11.45
CA VAL A 182 -20.59 1.44 -9.98
C VAL A 182 -19.66 2.52 -9.43
N ILE A 183 -18.60 2.86 -10.16
CA ILE A 183 -17.65 3.89 -9.74
C ILE A 183 -18.33 5.26 -9.69
N GLU A 184 -19.09 5.61 -10.72
CA GLU A 184 -19.80 6.89 -10.79
C GLU A 184 -20.93 6.99 -9.77
N GLU A 185 -21.68 5.92 -9.53
CA GLU A 185 -22.75 5.91 -8.51
C GLU A 185 -22.23 6.02 -7.07
N CYS A 186 -20.94 5.76 -6.83
CA CYS A 186 -20.35 5.82 -5.49
C CYS A 186 -19.78 7.18 -5.10
N ARG A 187 -19.69 8.14 -6.03
CA ARG A 187 -18.98 9.43 -5.88
C ARG A 187 -19.85 10.57 -5.32
#